data_AF-A0A3N6SFM1-F1
#
_entry.id   AF-A0A3N6SFM1-F1
#
_cell.length_a   1.000
_cell.length_b   1.000
_cell.length_c   1.000
_cell.angle_alpha   90.00
_cell.angle_beta   90.00
_cell.angle_gamma   90.00
#
_symmetry.space_group_name_H-M   'P 1'
#
loop_
_entity.id
_entity.type
_entity.pdbx_description
1 polymer ?
#
loop_
_entity_poly.entity_id
_entity_poly.type
_entity_poly.pdbx_seq_one_letter_code
_entity_poly.pdbx_strand_id
1 'polypeptide(L)' 'EPEIYWYHCQPNGTPERLTDKAGRVCWQGHNGAWGKLLREERLNGPDDAQNLRMQGQYLDRKSYYFRK' A
#
# COMPACT_ATOMS: atom_id res chain seq x y z
N GLU A 1 -15.78 2.69 -16.77
CA GLU A 1 -14.33 2.88 -16.98
C GLU A 1 -13.58 2.19 -15.85
N PRO A 2 -12.38 1.63 -16.10
CA PRO A 2 -11.56 1.07 -15.01
C PRO A 2 -11.08 2.18 -14.07
N GLU A 3 -11.05 1.89 -12.77
CA GLU A 3 -10.36 2.74 -11.80
C GLU A 3 -8.85 2.47 -11.86
N ILE A 4 -8.06 3.54 -11.98
CA ILE A 4 -6.60 3.47 -12.07
C ILE A 4 -6.02 4.18 -10.85
N TYR A 5 -5.04 3.53 -10.23
CA TYR A 5 -4.30 4.04 -9.09
C TYR A 5 -2.80 3.95 -9.32
N TRP A 6 -2.05 4.88 -8.75
CA TRP A 6 -0.59 4.95 -8.86
C TRP A 6 0.08 4.73 -7.52
N TYR A 7 1.01 3.79 -7.49
CA TYR A 7 1.87 3.54 -6.34
C TYR A 7 3.07 4.46 -6.35
N HIS A 8 3.39 4.99 -5.17
CA HIS A 8 4.64 5.68 -4.90
C HIS A 8 5.44 4.81 -3.94
N CYS A 9 6.62 4.39 -4.38
CA CYS A 9 7.46 3.45 -3.66
C CYS A 9 8.82 4.09 -3.32
N GLN A 10 9.38 3.68 -2.19
CA GLN A 10 10.79 3.92 -1.86
C GLN A 10 11.71 3.24 -2.87
N PRO A 11 13.00 3.63 -2.95
CA PRO A 11 13.99 2.98 -3.81
C PRO A 11 14.14 1.47 -3.56
N ASN A 12 13.86 1.00 -2.33
CA ASN A 12 13.88 -0.41 -1.98
C ASN A 12 12.60 -1.19 -2.40
N GLY A 13 11.66 -0.53 -3.07
CA GLY A 13 10.40 -1.11 -3.54
C GLY A 13 9.26 -1.15 -2.52
N THR A 14 9.44 -0.57 -1.33
CA THR A 14 8.37 -0.47 -0.31
C THR A 14 7.36 0.60 -0.72
N PRO A 15 6.05 0.30 -0.84
CA PRO A 15 5.03 1.28 -1.15
C PRO A 15 4.78 2.20 0.06
N GLU A 16 4.79 3.50 -0.20
CA GLU A 16 4.51 4.55 0.79
C GLU A 16 3.16 5.19 0.57
N ARG A 17 2.69 5.27 -0.68
CA ARG A 17 1.45 5.99 -1.01
C ARG A 17 0.73 5.42 -2.22
N LEU A 18 -0.59 5.56 -2.22
CA LEU A 18 -1.46 5.32 -3.37
C LEU A 18 -2.21 6.60 -3.70
N THR A 19 -2.24 6.99 -4.98
CA THR A 19 -3.03 8.13 -5.46
C THR A 19 -4.05 7.76 -6.53
N ASP A 20 -5.18 8.45 -6.57
CA ASP A 20 -6.18 8.37 -7.64
C ASP A 20 -5.74 9.14 -8.90
N LYS A 21 -6.60 9.11 -9.94
CA LYS A 21 -6.40 9.84 -11.20
C LYS A 21 -6.34 11.36 -11.07
N ALA A 22 -6.86 11.90 -9.96
CA ALA A 22 -6.82 13.32 -9.65
C ALA A 22 -5.60 13.68 -8.76
N GLY A 23 -4.72 12.71 -8.46
CA GLY A 23 -3.56 12.88 -7.60
C GLY A 23 -3.89 12.92 -6.10
N ARG A 24 -5.13 12.61 -5.71
CA ARG A 24 -5.52 12.58 -4.29
C ARG A 24 -4.98 11.33 -3.62
N VAL A 25 -4.55 11.47 -2.38
CA VAL A 25 -4.03 10.35 -1.59
C VAL A 25 -5.20 9.48 -1.12
N CYS A 26 -5.17 8.21 -1.53
CA CYS A 26 -6.18 7.22 -1.16
C CYS A 26 -5.70 6.33 0.00
N TRP A 27 -4.39 6.09 0.07
CA TRP A 27 -3.73 5.30 1.10
C TRP A 27 -2.30 5.80 1.33
N GLN A 28 -1.85 5.72 2.58
CA GLN A 28 -0.46 6.00 2.96
C GLN A 28 0.02 5.00 4.02
N GLY A 29 1.21 4.44 3.79
CA GLY A 29 1.90 3.56 4.72
C GLY A 29 3.14 4.24 5.28
N HIS A 30 3.27 4.26 6.60
CA HIS A 30 4.50 4.69 7.27
C HIS A 30 5.30 3.46 7.67
N ASN A 31 6.43 3.27 7.00
CA ASN A 31 7.32 2.13 7.23
C ASN A 31 8.52 2.57 8.07
N GLY A 32 8.96 1.71 8.98
CA GLY A 32 10.22 1.89 9.70
C GLY A 32 11.41 1.60 8.80
N ALA A 33 12.62 1.86 9.31
CA ALA A 33 13.88 1.71 8.57
C ALA A 33 14.10 0.34 7.90
N TRP A 34 13.40 -0.70 8.38
CA TRP A 34 13.50 -2.08 7.89
C TRP A 34 12.23 -2.57 7.19
N GLY A 35 11.38 -1.68 6.67
CA GLY A 35 10.17 -2.06 5.91
C GLY A 35 9.02 -2.58 6.79
N LYS A 36 9.15 -2.55 8.12
CA LYS A 36 8.04 -2.84 9.03
C LYS A 36 7.01 -1.71 8.92
N LEU A 37 5.78 -2.05 8.53
CA LEU A 37 4.66 -1.12 8.55
C LEU A 37 4.37 -0.70 10.00
N LEU A 38 4.60 0.57 10.30
CA LEU A 38 4.37 1.16 11.63
C LEU A 38 2.94 1.69 11.75
N ARG A 39 2.43 2.29 10.66
CA ARG A 39 1.09 2.88 10.61
C ARG A 39 0.55 2.83 9.19
N GLU A 40 -0.75 2.59 9.09
CA GLU A 40 -1.53 2.63 7.85
C GLU A 40 -2.60 3.70 7.98
N GLU A 41 -2.68 4.59 7.00
CA GLU A 41 -3.74 5.58 6.87
C GLU A 41 -4.54 5.30 5.60
N ARG A 42 -5.84 5.05 5.77
CA ARG A 42 -6.81 5.00 4.68
C ARG A 42 -7.57 6.32 4.67
N LEU A 43 -7.58 6.97 3.52
CA LEU A 43 -8.26 8.24 3.33
C LEU A 43 -9.52 7.99 2.49
N ASN A 44 -9.37 7.88 1.17
CA ASN A 44 -10.45 7.71 0.21
C ASN A 44 -10.05 6.68 -0.87
N GLY A 45 -9.78 5.44 -0.46
CA GLY A 45 -9.41 4.34 -1.36
C GLY A 45 -10.48 3.24 -1.41
N PRO A 46 -10.34 2.23 -2.28
CA PRO A 46 -11.27 1.11 -2.34
C PRO A 46 -11.44 0.43 -0.97
N ASP A 47 -12.62 -0.11 -0.70
CA ASP A 47 -12.96 -0.79 0.57
C ASP A 47 -11.98 -1.94 0.88
N ASP A 48 -11.42 -2.55 -0.17
CA ASP A 48 -10.38 -3.55 -0.07
C ASP A 48 -9.01 -2.93 0.27
N ALA A 49 -8.49 -3.31 1.44
CA ALA A 49 -7.07 -3.26 1.84
C ALA A 49 -6.09 -3.21 0.69
N GLN A 50 -5.33 -2.11 0.58
CA GLN A 50 -4.01 -2.15 -0.01
C GLN A 50 -3.20 -3.31 0.56
N ASN A 51 -2.93 -4.32 -0.28
CA ASN A 51 -2.28 -5.56 0.15
C ASN A 51 -0.78 -5.58 -0.18
N LEU A 52 -0.28 -4.70 -1.05
CA LEU A 52 1.14 -4.65 -1.39
C LEU A 52 1.98 -4.03 -0.25
N ARG A 53 3.15 -4.61 0.00
CA ARG A 53 4.03 -4.25 1.14
C ARG A 53 5.51 -4.20 0.79
N MET A 54 6.06 -5.23 0.16
CA MET A 54 7.41 -5.22 -0.41
C MET A 54 7.35 -5.93 -1.77
N GLN A 55 8.43 -5.85 -2.56
CA GLN A 55 8.50 -6.60 -3.82
C GLN A 55 8.24 -8.09 -3.56
N GLY A 56 7.21 -8.62 -4.22
CA GLY A 56 6.76 -10.00 -4.03
C GLY A 56 6.27 -10.28 -2.61
N GLN A 57 5.59 -9.33 -1.96
CA GLN A 57 4.86 -9.58 -0.71
C GLN A 57 3.45 -8.98 -0.75
N TYR A 58 2.47 -9.83 -0.45
CA TYR A 58 1.09 -9.41 -0.22
C TYR A 58 0.64 -9.75 1.20
N LEU A 59 -0.12 -8.84 1.80
CA LEU A 59 -0.83 -9.08 3.05
C LEU A 59 -2.00 -10.02 2.79
N ASP A 60 -1.91 -11.24 3.29
CA ASP A 60 -3.03 -12.17 3.35
C ASP A 60 -3.88 -11.85 4.57
N ARG A 61 -4.97 -11.10 4.40
CA ARG A 61 -5.88 -10.75 5.50
C ARG A 61 -6.69 -11.93 6.03
N LYS A 62 -6.78 -13.07 5.32
CA LYS A 62 -7.42 -14.28 5.87
C LYS A 62 -6.57 -14.91 6.96
N SER A 63 -5.25 -14.81 6.85
CA SER A 63 -4.32 -15.43 7.79
C SER A 63 -3.45 -14.43 8.57
N TYR A 64 -3.54 -13.14 8.24
CA TYR A 64 -2.71 -12.04 8.74
C TYR A 64 -1.20 -12.19 8.46
N TYR A 65 -0.81 -13.13 7.59
CA TYR A 65 0.59 -13.33 7.19
C TYR A 65 0.92 -12.60 5.90
N PHE A 66 2.19 -12.22 5.75
CA PHE A 66 2.72 -11.79 4.46
C PHE A 66 3.12 -13.03 3.66
N ARG A 67 2.58 -13.17 2.45
CA ARG A 67 2.97 -14.25 1.53
C ARG A 67 3.81 -13.68 0.39
N LYS A 68 4.69 -14.52 -0.14
CA LYS A 68 5.38 -14.26 -1.41
C LYS A 68 4.48 -14.56 -2.60
#